data_AF-A0A7C7CLK4-F1
#
_entry.id   AF-A0A7C7CLK4-F1
#
_cell.length_a   1.000
_cell.length_b   1.000
_cell.length_c   1.000
_cell.angle_alpha   90.00
_cell.angle_beta   90.00
_cell.angle_gamma   90.00
#
_symmetry.space_group_name_H-M   'P 1'
#
loop_
_entity.id
_entity.type
_entity.pdbx_description
1 polymer ?
#
loop_
_entity_poly.entity_id
_entity_poly.type
_entity_poly.pdbx_seq_one_letter_code
_entity_poly.pdbx_strand_id
1 'polypeptide(L)'
;MHGHSCLPSLIGQWNEYVSNCHNDGEPMLGNMKTHFSIVLSVWLIFSCSQNEYYPAKQWRTSTPEGQGLKSDVLQAFSDELASGELGYIDDMLIIRNGYLVFSESYENDYDSLYKATNTAPGQYNYFDTDWHPYYQKGKLHTMQSVSKSITSLLIGIAIDNELISNENELILPYFEKFDLSGMDDRWSKMTLKHVLTMTTGISWDESTIPYTDPNNSCAGMESSSDWIQFVLDQPMTAEPGQIYVYNSGATMLLAYILEQTTGMEVEDYCYQNLFKPLNIEKYYWKRTPKGLADTEGGLYLLPEDLAKIAYLVLHDGIWKNNQIVSKTWINKSVQRHVNTYYPSTRSYRYGYKWWILPYANEENFAIAGLG
;
A
#
# COMPACT_ATOMS: atom_id res chain seq x y z
N MET A 1 18.14 -3.79 51.22
CA MET A 1 19.55 -3.60 50.82
C MET A 1 19.55 -3.15 49.38
N HIS A 2 20.10 -1.95 49.13
CA HIS A 2 20.41 -1.33 47.82
C HIS A 2 19.19 -1.08 46.91
N GLY A 3 18.75 0.14 46.58
CA GLY A 3 19.29 1.48 46.79
C GLY A 3 18.66 2.40 45.74
N HIS A 4 17.52 3.01 46.08
CA HIS A 4 16.94 4.12 45.33
C HIS A 4 17.62 5.42 45.77
N SER A 5 18.09 6.23 44.84
CA SER A 5 18.50 7.61 45.09
C SER A 5 17.87 8.53 44.05
N CYS A 6 16.90 9.33 44.50
CA CYS A 6 16.38 10.51 43.82
C CYS A 6 17.13 11.77 44.29
N LEU A 7 17.04 12.82 43.44
CA LEU A 7 17.25 14.27 43.64
C LEU A 7 18.63 14.85 43.23
N PRO A 8 18.74 16.17 42.89
CA PRO A 8 17.72 17.19 42.59
C PRO A 8 17.98 18.09 41.34
N SER A 9 16.96 18.92 41.08
CA SER A 9 16.76 20.07 40.16
C SER A 9 17.88 21.11 39.97
N LEU A 10 17.86 21.85 38.83
CA LEU A 10 17.60 23.32 38.79
C LEU A 10 17.74 23.95 37.38
N ILE A 11 17.11 25.14 37.25
CA ILE A 11 17.11 26.16 36.16
C ILE A 11 15.89 26.02 35.23
N GLY A 12 14.89 26.90 35.18
CA GLY A 12 14.65 28.19 35.84
C GLY A 12 13.70 29.03 34.98
N GLN A 13 12.48 29.29 35.46
CA GLN A 13 11.47 30.20 34.86
C GLN A 13 11.45 31.53 35.62
N TRP A 14 11.37 32.64 34.88
CA TRP A 14 10.96 34.02 35.26
C TRP A 14 10.51 34.68 33.94
N ASN A 15 9.45 35.48 33.77
CA ASN A 15 8.50 36.14 34.65
C ASN A 15 7.28 36.61 33.82
N GLU A 16 6.08 36.63 34.41
CA GLU A 16 4.91 37.38 33.91
C GLU A 16 5.00 38.87 34.31
N TYR A 17 4.44 39.77 33.50
CA TYR A 17 3.69 40.93 34.00
C TYR A 17 2.66 41.41 32.97
N VAL A 18 1.45 41.59 33.48
CA VAL A 18 0.21 42.08 32.85
C VAL A 18 0.11 43.60 33.01
N SER A 19 -0.36 44.34 31.99
CA SER A 19 -1.44 45.36 32.17
C SER A 19 -1.94 45.98 30.85
N ASN A 20 -3.26 46.18 30.84
CA ASN A 20 -4.12 46.80 29.84
C ASN A 20 -4.08 48.34 29.86
N CYS A 21 -4.61 48.96 28.79
CA CYS A 21 -5.54 50.13 28.71
C CYS A 21 -5.18 51.03 27.51
N HIS A 22 -5.96 51.05 26.42
CA HIS A 22 -7.17 51.86 26.15
C HIS A 22 -6.91 53.29 25.60
N ASN A 23 -7.67 53.57 24.53
CA ASN A 23 -8.19 54.85 24.02
C ASN A 23 -7.50 55.61 22.87
N ASP A 24 -8.19 55.52 21.72
CA ASP A 24 -8.87 56.60 20.97
C ASP A 24 -8.08 57.68 20.22
N GLY A 25 -8.42 57.82 18.93
CA GLY A 25 -8.25 59.08 18.21
C GLY A 25 -8.27 58.98 16.68
N GLU A 26 -9.45 58.80 16.07
CA GLU A 26 -9.71 59.38 14.75
C GLU A 26 -9.99 60.90 14.89
N PRO A 27 -9.74 61.71 13.84
CA PRO A 27 -10.89 62.13 13.02
C PRO A 27 -10.63 62.18 11.50
N MET A 28 -11.78 62.12 10.81
CA MET A 28 -12.04 62.14 9.38
C MET A 28 -11.89 63.51 8.66
N LEU A 29 -11.60 63.39 7.36
CA LEU A 29 -12.06 64.17 6.19
C LEU A 29 -11.48 65.57 5.87
N GLY A 30 -10.78 65.62 4.72
CA GLY A 30 -10.50 66.83 3.94
C GLY A 30 -10.17 66.50 2.48
N ASN A 31 -11.11 66.80 1.57
CA ASN A 31 -11.07 66.57 0.12
C ASN A 31 -9.82 67.09 -0.59
N MET A 32 -9.23 66.29 -1.50
CA MET A 32 -8.74 66.81 -2.78
C MET A 32 -8.55 65.72 -3.84
N LYS A 33 -9.25 65.90 -4.96
CA LYS A 33 -9.14 65.10 -6.19
C LYS A 33 -7.77 65.34 -6.84
N THR A 34 -7.00 64.29 -7.07
CA THR A 34 -5.99 64.28 -8.12
C THR A 34 -5.89 62.89 -8.73
N HIS A 35 -6.37 62.74 -9.97
CA HIS A 35 -6.19 61.53 -10.75
C HIS A 35 -4.72 61.42 -11.16
N PHE A 36 -3.97 60.52 -10.52
CA PHE A 36 -2.72 59.99 -11.07
C PHE A 36 -3.00 58.60 -11.62
N SER A 37 -3.13 58.52 -12.95
CA SER A 37 -3.07 57.23 -13.65
C SER A 37 -1.62 56.78 -13.67
N ILE A 38 -1.24 55.93 -12.73
CA ILE A 38 0.00 55.15 -12.78
C ILE A 38 -0.40 53.74 -13.21
N VAL A 39 -0.33 53.49 -14.51
CA VAL A 39 -0.24 52.13 -15.03
C VAL A 39 1.24 51.78 -15.02
N LEU A 40 1.66 50.93 -14.07
CA LEU A 40 2.94 50.22 -14.19
C LEU A 40 2.81 48.84 -13.55
N SER A 41 2.48 47.89 -14.43
CA SER A 41 2.93 46.50 -14.47
C SER A 41 3.19 45.80 -13.13
N VAL A 42 2.23 44.94 -12.78
CA VAL A 42 2.36 43.81 -11.87
C VAL A 42 3.59 42.96 -12.24
N TRP A 43 4.61 42.95 -11.38
CA TRP A 43 5.57 41.85 -11.32
C TRP A 43 5.10 40.89 -10.23
N LEU A 44 4.11 40.07 -10.55
CA LEU A 44 3.94 38.80 -9.86
C LEU A 44 5.01 37.88 -10.42
N ILE A 45 6.17 37.87 -9.77
CA ILE A 45 7.11 36.76 -9.91
C ILE A 45 6.41 35.55 -9.28
N PHE A 46 5.59 34.84 -10.05
CA PHE A 46 5.34 33.43 -9.78
C PHE A 46 6.61 32.67 -10.14
N SER A 47 7.61 32.76 -9.26
CA SER A 47 8.73 31.83 -9.25
C SER A 47 8.63 30.96 -8.02
N CYS A 48 7.61 30.12 -8.03
CA CYS A 48 7.76 28.75 -7.57
C CYS A 48 7.10 27.88 -8.64
N SER A 49 7.71 27.80 -9.84
CA SER A 49 7.72 26.48 -10.46
C SER A 49 8.58 25.65 -9.53
N GLN A 50 7.95 25.03 -8.51
CA GLN A 50 8.56 23.84 -7.96
C GLN A 50 8.81 22.98 -9.19
N ASN A 51 10.09 22.74 -9.48
CA ASN A 51 10.47 21.72 -10.43
C ASN A 51 9.92 20.43 -9.84
N GLU A 52 8.66 20.11 -10.14
CA GLU A 52 7.98 18.90 -9.70
C GLU A 52 8.55 17.76 -10.52
N TYR A 53 9.74 17.36 -10.10
CA TYR A 53 10.42 16.22 -10.65
C TYR A 53 9.63 14.97 -10.25
N TYR A 54 8.98 14.35 -11.23
CA TYR A 54 8.46 13.00 -11.10
C TYR A 54 9.39 12.03 -11.84
N PRO A 55 9.71 10.86 -11.24
CA PRO A 55 10.59 9.86 -11.84
C PRO A 55 9.87 9.14 -12.97
N ALA A 56 9.87 9.74 -14.17
CA ALA A 56 9.22 9.13 -15.33
C ALA A 56 9.94 7.84 -15.75
N LYS A 57 11.14 7.97 -16.34
CA LYS A 57 11.93 6.81 -16.80
C LYS A 57 12.83 6.22 -15.73
N GLN A 58 13.43 7.07 -14.91
CA GLN A 58 14.34 6.69 -13.85
C GLN A 58 14.29 7.71 -12.72
N TRP A 59 14.66 7.26 -11.52
CA TRP A 59 14.87 8.11 -10.36
C TRP A 59 16.16 8.92 -10.52
N ARG A 60 16.11 10.19 -10.12
CA ARG A 60 17.30 11.00 -9.90
C ARG A 60 17.91 10.56 -8.59
N THR A 61 19.24 10.52 -8.55
CA THR A 61 19.95 10.16 -7.33
C THR A 61 20.31 11.41 -6.52
N SER A 62 20.42 11.24 -5.21
CA SER A 62 21.00 12.21 -4.28
C SER A 62 21.75 11.46 -3.19
N THR A 63 22.76 12.08 -2.58
CA THR A 63 23.36 11.50 -1.38
C THR A 63 22.37 11.49 -0.22
N PRO A 64 22.53 10.58 0.77
CA PRO A 64 21.76 10.60 2.01
C PRO A 64 21.79 11.96 2.70
N GLU A 65 22.95 12.59 2.85
CA GLU A 65 23.10 13.89 3.51
C GLU A 65 22.34 14.99 2.77
N GLY A 66 22.37 14.95 1.42
CA GLY A 66 21.62 15.88 0.58
C GLY A 66 20.10 15.80 0.78
N GLN A 67 19.60 14.68 1.30
CA GLN A 67 18.18 14.48 1.64
C GLN A 67 17.92 14.42 3.16
N GLY A 68 18.89 14.83 3.99
CA GLY A 68 18.74 14.85 5.45
C GLY A 68 18.69 13.46 6.10
N LEU A 69 19.27 12.46 5.44
CA LEU A 69 19.58 11.14 6.00
C LEU A 69 21.07 11.07 6.33
N LYS A 70 21.48 10.07 7.12
CA LYS A 70 22.87 9.84 7.45
C LYS A 70 23.37 8.58 6.75
N SER A 71 24.40 8.70 5.91
CA SER A 71 24.92 7.57 5.14
C SER A 71 25.46 6.44 6.03
N ASP A 72 26.07 6.77 7.16
CA ASP A 72 26.61 5.80 8.12
C ASP A 72 25.52 4.89 8.71
N VAL A 73 24.34 5.44 9.03
CA VAL A 73 23.19 4.68 9.52
C VAL A 73 22.62 3.77 8.45
N LEU A 74 22.47 4.27 7.21
CA LEU A 74 21.97 3.46 6.09
C LEU A 74 22.94 2.33 5.74
N GLN A 75 24.24 2.63 5.73
CA GLN A 75 25.27 1.64 5.47
C GLN A 75 25.31 0.58 6.57
N ALA A 76 25.26 0.96 7.83
CA ALA A 76 25.26 -0.01 8.93
C ALA A 76 24.06 -0.96 8.86
N PHE A 77 22.87 -0.46 8.47
CA PHE A 77 21.71 -1.32 8.26
C PHE A 77 21.86 -2.20 7.02
N SER A 78 22.43 -1.68 5.93
CA SER A 78 22.75 -2.48 4.74
C SER A 78 23.74 -3.61 5.05
N ASP A 79 24.75 -3.34 5.87
CA ASP A 79 25.74 -4.34 6.31
C ASP A 79 25.06 -5.44 7.16
N GLU A 80 24.07 -5.08 7.98
CA GLU A 80 23.24 -6.04 8.73
C GLU A 80 22.40 -6.91 7.78
N LEU A 81 21.77 -6.34 6.76
CA LEU A 81 21.05 -7.12 5.74
C LEU A 81 21.99 -8.06 4.98
N ALA A 82 23.16 -7.57 4.58
CA ALA A 82 24.18 -8.37 3.88
C ALA A 82 24.76 -9.51 4.72
N SER A 83 24.68 -9.42 6.05
CA SER A 83 25.14 -10.49 6.96
C SER A 83 24.28 -11.76 6.86
N GLY A 84 23.03 -11.64 6.38
CA GLY A 84 22.05 -12.72 6.34
C GLY A 84 21.39 -13.04 7.69
N GLU A 85 21.73 -12.33 8.78
CA GLU A 85 21.12 -12.55 10.10
C GLU A 85 19.60 -12.26 10.11
N LEU A 86 19.14 -11.35 9.25
CA LEU A 86 17.73 -10.99 9.09
C LEU A 86 17.00 -11.85 8.03
N GLY A 87 17.64 -12.91 7.54
CA GLY A 87 17.11 -13.78 6.49
C GLY A 87 17.55 -13.37 5.09
N TYR A 88 16.90 -13.96 4.08
CA TYR A 88 17.18 -13.69 2.67
C TYR A 88 16.48 -12.40 2.25
N ILE A 89 17.24 -11.32 2.19
CA ILE A 89 16.80 -10.03 1.66
C ILE A 89 17.51 -9.82 0.35
N ASP A 90 16.76 -9.42 -0.69
CA ASP A 90 17.31 -9.28 -2.03
C ASP A 90 17.72 -7.84 -2.34
N ASP A 91 16.94 -6.86 -1.91
CA ASP A 91 17.13 -5.46 -2.27
C ASP A 91 16.72 -4.51 -1.13
N MET A 92 17.51 -3.45 -0.93
CA MET A 92 17.19 -2.31 -0.07
C MET A 92 17.20 -1.03 -0.89
N LEU A 93 16.03 -0.41 -1.09
CA LEU A 93 15.87 0.82 -1.85
C LEU A 93 15.20 1.92 -1.01
N ILE A 94 15.78 3.12 -0.98
CA ILE A 94 15.24 4.27 -0.26
C ILE A 94 15.04 5.46 -1.20
N ILE A 95 13.79 5.91 -1.29
CA ILE A 95 13.43 7.18 -1.91
C ILE A 95 13.15 8.23 -0.83
N ARG A 96 13.70 9.44 -0.98
CA ARG A 96 13.33 10.60 -0.14
C ARG A 96 13.24 11.87 -0.97
N ASN A 97 12.18 12.65 -0.75
CA ASN A 97 11.86 13.90 -1.47
C ASN A 97 11.91 13.75 -3.01
N GLY A 98 11.54 12.57 -3.52
CA GLY A 98 11.58 12.27 -4.95
C GLY A 98 12.93 11.81 -5.49
N TYR A 99 13.97 11.65 -4.67
CA TYR A 99 15.28 11.15 -5.08
C TYR A 99 15.53 9.73 -4.59
N LEU A 100 16.19 8.92 -5.42
CA LEU A 100 16.83 7.68 -4.99
C LEU A 100 18.06 8.01 -4.16
N VAL A 101 18.02 7.63 -2.90
CA VAL A 101 19.03 8.00 -1.90
C VAL A 101 19.95 6.85 -1.55
N PHE A 102 19.42 5.63 -1.57
CA PHE A 102 20.15 4.42 -1.26
C PHE A 102 19.56 3.28 -2.07
N SER A 103 20.41 2.43 -2.63
CA SER A 103 20.02 1.24 -3.37
C SER A 103 21.16 0.23 -3.26
N GLU A 104 20.90 -0.90 -2.63
CA GLU A 104 21.83 -2.02 -2.56
C GLU A 104 21.06 -3.32 -2.84
N SER A 105 21.74 -4.26 -3.50
CA SER A 105 21.22 -5.59 -3.80
C SER A 105 22.13 -6.63 -3.15
N TYR A 106 21.55 -7.71 -2.64
CA TYR A 106 22.25 -8.77 -1.92
C TYR A 106 22.03 -10.10 -2.63
N GLU A 107 23.11 -10.82 -2.93
CA GLU A 107 23.02 -12.08 -3.66
C GLU A 107 22.65 -13.24 -2.72
N ASN A 108 21.64 -14.00 -3.11
CA ASN A 108 21.15 -15.18 -2.38
C ASN A 108 21.16 -16.42 -3.31
N ASP A 109 21.63 -17.57 -2.80
CA ASP A 109 21.67 -18.83 -3.56
C ASP A 109 20.34 -19.60 -3.45
N TYR A 110 19.32 -19.10 -4.15
CA TYR A 110 18.00 -19.73 -4.18
C TYR A 110 17.99 -21.10 -4.87
N ASP A 111 18.88 -21.35 -5.82
CA ASP A 111 18.95 -22.65 -6.51
C ASP A 111 19.34 -23.77 -5.54
N SER A 112 20.23 -23.49 -4.59
CA SER A 112 20.56 -24.44 -3.51
C SER A 112 19.41 -24.64 -2.53
N LEU A 113 18.70 -23.57 -2.16
CA LEU A 113 17.51 -23.66 -1.30
C LEU A 113 16.41 -24.49 -1.95
N TYR A 114 16.14 -24.25 -3.23
CA TYR A 114 15.13 -24.99 -3.98
C TYR A 114 15.43 -26.49 -4.01
N LYS A 115 16.67 -26.86 -4.37
CA LYS A 115 17.12 -28.26 -4.37
C LYS A 115 16.94 -28.93 -3.01
N ALA A 116 17.18 -28.20 -1.92
CA ALA A 116 17.04 -28.73 -0.57
C ALA A 116 15.58 -29.06 -0.21
N THR A 117 14.59 -28.39 -0.83
CA THR A 117 13.17 -28.63 -0.55
C THR A 117 12.64 -29.93 -1.14
N ASN A 118 13.24 -30.41 -2.25
CA ASN A 118 12.77 -31.58 -3.00
C ASN A 118 11.28 -31.50 -3.39
N THR A 119 10.80 -30.30 -3.69
CA THR A 119 9.40 -30.03 -4.12
C THR A 119 9.29 -29.95 -5.64
N ALA A 120 8.12 -30.26 -6.19
CA ALA A 120 7.87 -30.15 -7.62
C ALA A 120 7.89 -28.67 -8.09
N PRO A 121 8.39 -28.36 -9.29
CA PRO A 121 8.35 -27.00 -9.83
C PRO A 121 6.91 -26.54 -10.06
N GLY A 122 6.70 -25.23 -10.02
CA GLY A 122 5.41 -24.59 -10.28
C GLY A 122 5.35 -23.14 -9.82
N GLN A 123 4.48 -22.35 -10.45
CA GLN A 123 4.32 -20.92 -10.16
C GLN A 123 3.82 -20.58 -8.74
N TYR A 124 3.27 -21.57 -8.03
CA TYR A 124 2.82 -21.45 -6.64
C TYR A 124 3.73 -22.20 -5.66
N ASN A 125 4.82 -22.79 -6.16
CA ASN A 125 5.90 -23.23 -5.31
C ASN A 125 6.82 -22.03 -5.02
N TYR A 126 6.77 -21.52 -3.80
CA TYR A 126 7.56 -20.38 -3.34
C TYR A 126 9.08 -20.63 -3.31
N PHE A 127 9.51 -21.88 -3.46
CA PHE A 127 10.92 -22.25 -3.59
C PHE A 127 11.38 -22.39 -5.04
N ASP A 128 10.48 -22.45 -6.03
CA ASP A 128 10.86 -22.62 -7.43
C ASP A 128 11.53 -21.35 -7.99
N THR A 129 12.81 -21.47 -8.35
CA THR A 129 13.63 -20.34 -8.81
C THR A 129 13.29 -19.81 -10.20
N ASP A 130 12.45 -20.51 -10.96
CA ASP A 130 11.87 -19.98 -12.20
C ASP A 130 10.72 -19.00 -11.90
N TRP A 131 10.22 -18.94 -10.66
CA TRP A 131 9.10 -18.09 -10.26
C TRP A 131 9.40 -17.20 -9.06
N HIS A 132 10.31 -17.58 -8.18
CA HIS A 132 10.56 -16.87 -6.93
C HIS A 132 12.06 -16.78 -6.57
N PRO A 133 12.51 -15.65 -6.00
CA PRO A 133 11.76 -14.40 -5.86
C PRO A 133 11.62 -13.66 -7.20
N TYR A 134 12.45 -13.99 -8.19
CA TYR A 134 12.44 -13.33 -9.49
C TYR A 134 11.71 -14.16 -10.56
N TYR A 135 10.82 -13.50 -11.30
CA TYR A 135 10.13 -14.12 -12.43
C TYR A 135 11.13 -14.56 -13.51
N GLN A 136 11.13 -15.87 -13.80
CA GLN A 136 11.91 -16.53 -14.85
C GLN A 136 13.40 -16.16 -14.80
N LYS A 137 13.96 -16.07 -13.58
CA LYS A 137 15.36 -15.69 -13.32
C LYS A 137 15.73 -14.30 -13.91
N GLY A 138 14.74 -13.45 -14.09
CA GLY A 138 14.87 -12.07 -14.55
C GLY A 138 15.14 -11.11 -13.40
N LYS A 139 14.60 -9.89 -13.50
CA LYS A 139 14.72 -8.83 -12.49
C LYS A 139 13.39 -8.43 -11.84
N LEU A 140 12.28 -8.94 -12.37
CA LEU A 140 10.97 -8.67 -11.80
C LEU A 140 10.83 -9.49 -10.53
N HIS A 141 10.74 -8.82 -9.39
CA HIS A 141 10.62 -9.44 -8.09
C HIS A 141 9.15 -9.68 -7.78
N THR A 142 8.83 -10.81 -7.14
CA THR A 142 7.48 -11.12 -6.66
C THR A 142 7.03 -10.08 -5.65
N MET A 143 5.84 -9.54 -5.82
CA MET A 143 5.24 -8.60 -4.87
C MET A 143 4.49 -9.33 -3.77
N GLN A 144 4.18 -10.62 -3.97
CA GLN A 144 3.32 -11.39 -3.07
C GLN A 144 2.13 -10.52 -2.64
N SER A 145 1.87 -10.44 -1.34
CA SER A 145 0.72 -9.72 -0.81
C SER A 145 0.76 -8.19 -0.95
N VAL A 146 1.87 -7.58 -1.41
CA VAL A 146 1.86 -6.17 -1.85
C VAL A 146 0.91 -5.96 -3.04
N SER A 147 0.65 -7.00 -3.85
CA SER A 147 -0.34 -7.02 -4.94
C SER A 147 -1.75 -6.58 -4.48
N LYS A 148 -2.12 -6.91 -3.24
CA LYS A 148 -3.41 -6.58 -2.65
C LYS A 148 -3.60 -5.05 -2.52
N SER A 149 -2.53 -4.33 -2.19
CA SER A 149 -2.54 -2.87 -2.11
C SER A 149 -2.70 -2.22 -3.48
N ILE A 150 -2.12 -2.82 -4.53
CA ILE A 150 -2.32 -2.37 -5.92
C ILE A 150 -3.77 -2.55 -6.34
N THR A 151 -4.35 -3.71 -6.02
CA THR A 151 -5.76 -4.01 -6.28
C THR A 151 -6.71 -3.03 -5.60
N SER A 152 -6.39 -2.61 -4.38
CA SER A 152 -7.13 -1.55 -3.68
C SER A 152 -7.09 -0.21 -4.41
N LEU A 153 -5.95 0.17 -5.01
CA LEU A 153 -5.88 1.37 -5.85
C LEU A 153 -6.76 1.23 -7.10
N LEU A 154 -6.79 0.05 -7.74
CA LEU A 154 -7.62 -0.19 -8.92
C LEU A 154 -9.12 -0.11 -8.60
N ILE A 155 -9.56 -0.63 -7.45
CA ILE A 155 -10.94 -0.45 -6.97
C ILE A 155 -11.25 1.03 -6.77
N GLY A 156 -10.33 1.79 -6.18
CA GLY A 156 -10.46 3.24 -6.05
C GLY A 156 -10.64 3.95 -7.38
N ILE A 157 -9.83 3.61 -8.37
CA ILE A 157 -9.93 4.19 -9.71
C ILE A 157 -11.26 3.81 -10.36
N ALA A 158 -11.74 2.57 -10.19
CA ALA A 158 -13.05 2.15 -10.68
C ALA A 158 -14.20 2.93 -10.01
N ILE A 159 -14.09 3.25 -8.71
CA ILE A 159 -15.04 4.13 -8.01
C ILE A 159 -14.96 5.56 -8.54
N ASP A 160 -13.76 6.10 -8.73
CA ASP A 160 -13.55 7.46 -9.26
C ASP A 160 -14.09 7.60 -10.70
N ASN A 161 -14.08 6.50 -11.46
CA ASN A 161 -14.65 6.41 -12.81
C ASN A 161 -16.15 6.06 -12.83
N GLU A 162 -16.81 6.03 -11.67
CA GLU A 162 -18.25 5.71 -11.52
C GLU A 162 -18.64 4.30 -12.01
N LEU A 163 -17.67 3.38 -12.13
CA LEU A 163 -17.90 1.97 -12.49
C LEU A 163 -18.32 1.12 -11.29
N ILE A 164 -17.99 1.60 -10.09
CA ILE A 164 -18.43 1.07 -8.79
C ILE A 164 -19.01 2.25 -8.01
N SER A 165 -20.17 2.08 -7.37
CA SER A 165 -20.86 3.20 -6.73
C SER A 165 -20.08 3.78 -5.54
N ASN A 166 -19.58 2.90 -4.66
CA ASN A 166 -18.72 3.21 -3.52
C ASN A 166 -18.37 1.93 -2.73
N GLU A 167 -17.59 2.05 -1.65
CA GLU A 167 -17.18 0.91 -0.83
C GLU A 167 -18.31 0.17 -0.11
N ASN A 168 -19.52 0.75 0.01
CA ASN A 168 -20.65 0.08 0.68
C ASN A 168 -21.50 -0.73 -0.29
N GLU A 169 -21.12 -0.81 -1.57
CA GLU A 169 -21.82 -1.63 -2.55
C GLU A 169 -21.75 -3.12 -2.17
N LEU A 170 -22.87 -3.82 -2.31
CA LEU A 170 -22.98 -5.25 -2.05
C LEU A 170 -22.28 -6.06 -3.13
N ILE A 171 -21.53 -7.09 -2.74
CA ILE A 171 -20.71 -7.82 -3.70
C ILE A 171 -21.41 -9.03 -4.32
N LEU A 172 -22.42 -9.60 -3.65
CA LEU A 172 -23.08 -10.83 -4.10
C LEU A 172 -23.62 -10.76 -5.54
N PRO A 173 -24.24 -9.65 -6.00
CA PRO A 173 -24.74 -9.55 -7.37
C PRO A 173 -23.69 -9.76 -8.47
N TYR A 174 -22.40 -9.55 -8.18
CA TYR A 174 -21.34 -9.81 -9.16
C TYR A 174 -21.16 -11.30 -9.48
N PHE A 175 -21.58 -12.18 -8.57
CA PHE A 175 -21.32 -13.62 -8.63
C PHE A 175 -22.52 -14.45 -9.08
N GLU A 176 -23.57 -13.82 -9.64
CA GLU A 176 -24.80 -14.51 -10.09
C GLU A 176 -24.58 -15.65 -11.09
N LYS A 177 -23.44 -15.68 -11.79
CA LYS A 177 -23.08 -16.73 -12.75
C LYS A 177 -22.43 -17.98 -12.14
N PHE A 178 -22.08 -17.94 -10.85
CA PHE A 178 -21.48 -19.06 -10.13
C PHE A 178 -22.55 -19.97 -9.52
N ASP A 179 -22.12 -21.14 -9.05
CA ASP A 179 -23.00 -21.97 -8.23
C ASP A 179 -23.07 -21.35 -6.83
N LEU A 180 -24.26 -20.86 -6.47
CA LEU A 180 -24.56 -20.28 -5.16
C LEU A 180 -25.43 -21.21 -4.31
N SER A 181 -25.57 -22.48 -4.71
CA SER A 181 -26.36 -23.46 -3.98
C SER A 181 -25.75 -23.73 -2.61
N GLY A 182 -26.57 -23.67 -1.56
CA GLY A 182 -26.10 -23.82 -0.19
C GLY A 182 -25.29 -22.64 0.35
N MET A 183 -25.21 -21.52 -0.38
CA MET A 183 -24.56 -20.31 0.09
C MET A 183 -25.23 -19.79 1.36
N ASP A 184 -24.41 -19.38 2.33
CA ASP A 184 -24.86 -18.80 3.57
C ASP A 184 -25.49 -17.41 3.36
N ASP A 185 -26.66 -17.17 3.95
CA ASP A 185 -27.43 -15.92 3.83
C ASP A 185 -26.60 -14.66 4.17
N ARG A 186 -25.55 -14.79 4.99
CA ARG A 186 -24.66 -13.68 5.37
C ARG A 186 -23.91 -13.07 4.19
N TRP A 187 -23.71 -13.80 3.09
CA TRP A 187 -23.12 -13.26 1.86
C TRP A 187 -23.92 -12.08 1.29
N SER A 188 -25.25 -12.08 1.46
CA SER A 188 -26.13 -11.00 0.99
C SER A 188 -25.87 -9.64 1.66
N LYS A 189 -25.15 -9.62 2.79
CA LYS A 189 -24.78 -8.41 3.54
C LYS A 189 -23.34 -7.96 3.29
N MET A 190 -22.57 -8.72 2.51
CA MET A 190 -21.15 -8.44 2.30
C MET A 190 -20.97 -7.27 1.32
N THR A 191 -20.20 -6.26 1.74
CA THR A 191 -19.88 -5.08 0.95
C THR A 191 -18.42 -5.11 0.50
N LEU A 192 -18.08 -4.30 -0.50
CA LEU A 192 -16.69 -4.09 -0.91
C LEU A 192 -15.80 -3.69 0.27
N LYS A 193 -16.29 -2.85 1.18
CA LYS A 193 -15.58 -2.44 2.39
C LYS A 193 -15.16 -3.64 3.23
N HIS A 194 -16.05 -4.61 3.47
CA HIS A 194 -15.73 -5.82 4.23
C HIS A 194 -14.61 -6.62 3.57
N VAL A 195 -14.62 -6.71 2.24
CA VAL A 195 -13.56 -7.38 1.46
C VAL A 195 -12.24 -6.62 1.55
N LEU A 196 -12.27 -5.29 1.38
CA LEU A 196 -11.10 -4.40 1.44
C LEU A 196 -10.43 -4.42 2.82
N THR A 197 -11.21 -4.55 3.90
CA THR A 197 -10.70 -4.55 5.28
C THR A 197 -10.41 -5.94 5.85
N MET A 198 -10.52 -7.01 5.05
CA MET A 198 -10.32 -8.40 5.51
C MET A 198 -11.29 -8.80 6.64
N THR A 199 -12.53 -8.33 6.56
CA THR A 199 -13.59 -8.62 7.55
C THR A 199 -14.79 -9.31 6.91
N THR A 200 -14.54 -10.18 5.93
CA THR A 200 -15.60 -10.88 5.20
C THR A 200 -16.43 -11.81 6.10
N GLY A 201 -15.81 -12.39 7.14
CA GLY A 201 -16.44 -13.43 7.97
C GLY A 201 -16.40 -14.82 7.32
N ILE A 202 -15.73 -14.96 6.16
CA ILE A 202 -15.46 -16.24 5.51
C ILE A 202 -14.49 -17.04 6.39
N SER A 203 -14.77 -18.32 6.59
CA SER A 203 -13.86 -19.26 7.24
C SER A 203 -12.59 -19.38 6.42
N TRP A 204 -11.47 -18.94 6.98
CA TRP A 204 -10.20 -18.91 6.26
C TRP A 204 -9.03 -19.01 7.23
N ASP A 205 -8.05 -19.84 6.90
CA ASP A 205 -6.79 -19.93 7.64
C ASP A 205 -5.61 -20.08 6.69
N GLU A 206 -4.93 -18.97 6.45
CA GLU A 206 -3.65 -18.92 5.74
C GLU A 206 -2.52 -18.35 6.61
N SER A 207 -2.83 -17.98 7.85
CA SER A 207 -1.88 -17.30 8.76
C SER A 207 -1.31 -18.24 9.81
N THR A 208 -2.02 -19.31 10.19
CA THR A 208 -1.56 -20.25 11.22
C THR A 208 -1.07 -21.58 10.66
N ILE A 209 -1.46 -21.90 9.44
CA ILE A 209 -1.08 -23.12 8.73
C ILE A 209 -0.02 -22.78 7.65
N PRO A 210 1.10 -23.52 7.55
CA PRO A 210 2.10 -23.30 6.50
C PRO A 210 1.52 -23.41 5.08
N TYR A 211 1.99 -22.60 4.13
CA TYR A 211 1.55 -22.65 2.72
C TYR A 211 1.89 -23.97 2.01
N THR A 212 2.82 -24.77 2.56
CA THR A 212 3.14 -26.11 2.06
C THR A 212 2.13 -27.18 2.51
N ASP A 213 1.20 -26.83 3.40
CA ASP A 213 0.17 -27.74 3.91
C ASP A 213 -1.13 -27.54 3.10
N PRO A 214 -1.73 -28.60 2.54
CA PRO A 214 -2.96 -28.49 1.76
C PRO A 214 -4.19 -28.03 2.57
N ASN A 215 -4.12 -28.03 3.90
CA ASN A 215 -5.18 -27.49 4.77
C ASN A 215 -5.11 -25.96 4.90
N ASN A 216 -4.01 -25.32 4.47
CA ASN A 216 -3.96 -23.87 4.33
C ASN A 216 -4.98 -23.44 3.27
N SER A 217 -5.86 -22.51 3.62
CA SER A 217 -6.97 -22.10 2.74
C SER A 217 -6.49 -21.48 1.42
N CYS A 218 -5.38 -20.73 1.44
CA CYS A 218 -4.78 -20.18 0.23
C CYS A 218 -4.16 -21.28 -0.64
N ALA A 219 -3.36 -22.17 -0.07
CA ALA A 219 -2.77 -23.29 -0.82
C ALA A 219 -3.84 -24.21 -1.43
N GLY A 220 -4.94 -24.43 -0.70
CA GLY A 220 -6.12 -25.15 -1.19
C GLY A 220 -6.80 -24.45 -2.37
N MET A 221 -6.96 -23.11 -2.28
CA MET A 221 -7.46 -22.29 -3.39
C MET A 221 -6.52 -22.37 -4.60
N GLU A 222 -5.21 -22.17 -4.40
CA GLU A 222 -4.19 -22.20 -5.45
C GLU A 222 -4.16 -23.52 -6.21
N SER A 223 -4.46 -24.62 -5.50
CA SER A 223 -4.55 -25.98 -6.06
C SER A 223 -5.89 -26.30 -6.72
N SER A 224 -6.91 -25.45 -6.56
CA SER A 224 -8.25 -25.65 -7.12
C SER A 224 -8.33 -25.25 -8.61
N SER A 225 -9.31 -25.80 -9.35
CA SER A 225 -9.53 -25.45 -10.76
C SER A 225 -10.28 -24.13 -10.98
N ASP A 226 -10.88 -23.57 -9.93
CA ASP A 226 -11.62 -22.31 -9.96
C ASP A 226 -11.51 -21.62 -8.61
N TRP A 227 -10.64 -20.63 -8.54
CA TRP A 227 -10.36 -19.91 -7.30
C TRP A 227 -11.56 -19.12 -6.79
N ILE A 228 -12.39 -18.58 -7.68
CA ILE A 228 -13.56 -17.80 -7.27
C ILE A 228 -14.61 -18.73 -6.68
N GLN A 229 -14.92 -19.84 -7.37
CA GLN A 229 -15.85 -20.83 -6.83
C GLN A 229 -15.34 -21.40 -5.50
N PHE A 230 -14.04 -21.70 -5.39
CA PHE A 230 -13.44 -22.19 -4.13
C PHE A 230 -13.70 -21.25 -2.95
N VAL A 231 -13.61 -19.93 -3.17
CA VAL A 231 -13.87 -18.92 -2.12
C VAL A 231 -15.36 -18.82 -1.81
N LEU A 232 -16.23 -18.88 -2.82
CA LEU A 232 -17.69 -18.84 -2.65
C LEU A 232 -18.21 -20.09 -1.89
N ASP A 233 -17.54 -21.23 -2.05
CA ASP A 233 -17.87 -22.49 -1.38
C ASP A 233 -17.43 -22.52 0.10
N GLN A 234 -16.62 -21.55 0.56
CA GLN A 234 -16.16 -21.54 1.94
C GLN A 234 -17.32 -21.21 2.90
N PRO A 235 -17.40 -21.89 4.05
CA PRO A 235 -18.40 -21.58 5.07
C PRO A 235 -18.12 -20.21 5.70
N MET A 236 -19.14 -19.62 6.31
CA MET A 236 -19.02 -18.35 7.04
C MET A 236 -18.89 -18.63 8.55
N THR A 237 -17.92 -18.02 9.22
CA THR A 237 -17.69 -18.14 10.68
C THR A 237 -18.21 -16.94 11.48
N ALA A 238 -18.46 -15.80 10.84
CA ALA A 238 -19.00 -14.59 11.47
C ALA A 238 -19.89 -13.80 10.49
N GLU A 239 -20.53 -12.74 10.97
CA GLU A 239 -21.16 -11.76 10.06
C GLU A 239 -20.06 -10.87 9.42
N PRO A 240 -20.26 -10.40 8.17
CA PRO A 240 -19.37 -9.42 7.56
C PRO A 240 -19.19 -8.19 8.47
N GLY A 241 -17.94 -7.76 8.64
CA GLY A 241 -17.54 -6.65 9.50
C GLY A 241 -17.22 -7.01 10.95
N GLN A 242 -17.51 -8.23 11.44
CA GLN A 242 -17.34 -8.57 12.86
C GLN A 242 -15.92 -8.96 13.26
N ILE A 243 -15.21 -9.72 12.43
CA ILE A 243 -13.89 -10.24 12.75
C ILE A 243 -12.90 -9.93 11.62
N TYR A 244 -11.64 -9.75 11.99
CA TYR A 244 -10.53 -9.67 11.04
C TYR A 244 -9.97 -11.05 10.78
N VAL A 245 -9.89 -11.45 9.51
CA VAL A 245 -9.21 -12.67 9.06
C VAL A 245 -8.45 -12.32 7.79
N TYR A 246 -7.12 -12.39 7.85
CA TYR A 246 -6.29 -12.19 6.66
C TYR A 246 -6.59 -13.30 5.64
N ASN A 247 -7.06 -12.91 4.45
CA ASN A 247 -7.68 -13.82 3.49
C ASN A 247 -7.33 -13.41 2.05
N SER A 248 -6.50 -14.21 1.39
CA SER A 248 -6.08 -14.01 0.01
C SER A 248 -7.21 -14.25 -0.98
N GLY A 249 -8.08 -15.24 -0.72
CA GLY A 249 -9.30 -15.49 -1.48
C GLY A 249 -10.26 -14.29 -1.53
N ALA A 250 -10.37 -13.53 -0.44
CA ALA A 250 -11.16 -12.30 -0.41
C ALA A 250 -10.62 -11.26 -1.42
N THR A 251 -9.31 -11.22 -1.67
CA THR A 251 -8.75 -10.32 -2.69
C THR A 251 -9.07 -10.80 -4.09
N MET A 252 -9.10 -12.11 -4.33
CA MET A 252 -9.53 -12.66 -5.63
C MET A 252 -10.98 -12.30 -5.99
N LEU A 253 -11.86 -12.15 -5.00
CA LEU A 253 -13.19 -11.59 -5.23
C LEU A 253 -13.13 -10.17 -5.83
N LEU A 254 -12.19 -9.32 -5.37
CA LEU A 254 -11.99 -7.98 -5.93
C LEU A 254 -11.47 -8.02 -7.37
N ALA A 255 -10.57 -8.95 -7.71
CA ALA A 255 -10.13 -9.14 -9.10
C ALA A 255 -11.31 -9.40 -10.02
N TYR A 256 -12.16 -10.35 -9.63
CA TYR A 256 -13.30 -10.73 -10.42
C TYR A 256 -14.32 -9.59 -10.55
N ILE A 257 -14.59 -8.86 -9.46
CA ILE A 257 -15.44 -7.66 -9.48
C ILE A 257 -14.87 -6.59 -10.42
N LEU A 258 -13.55 -6.36 -10.42
CA LEU A 258 -12.91 -5.44 -11.35
C LEU A 258 -13.15 -5.85 -12.81
N GLU A 259 -13.01 -7.13 -13.17
CA GLU A 259 -13.31 -7.55 -14.54
C GLU A 259 -14.79 -7.37 -14.91
N GLN A 260 -15.71 -7.66 -13.98
CA GLN A 260 -17.14 -7.51 -14.26
C GLN A 260 -17.56 -6.04 -14.42
N THR A 261 -17.00 -5.15 -13.61
CA THR A 261 -17.34 -3.71 -13.61
C THR A 261 -16.69 -2.96 -14.77
N THR A 262 -15.45 -3.31 -15.09
CA THR A 262 -14.69 -2.64 -16.15
C THR A 262 -14.92 -3.24 -17.54
N GLY A 263 -15.32 -4.51 -17.61
CA GLY A 263 -15.37 -5.27 -18.86
C GLY A 263 -13.99 -5.56 -19.46
N MET A 264 -12.91 -5.38 -18.67
CA MET A 264 -11.52 -5.55 -19.08
C MET A 264 -10.84 -6.60 -18.21
N GLU A 265 -9.77 -7.21 -18.72
CA GLU A 265 -8.85 -7.96 -17.86
C GLU A 265 -8.24 -7.01 -16.82
N VAL A 266 -8.05 -7.48 -15.58
CA VAL A 266 -7.48 -6.67 -14.50
C VAL A 266 -6.11 -6.12 -14.87
N GLU A 267 -5.30 -6.93 -15.57
CA GLU A 267 -3.97 -6.53 -16.05
C GLU A 267 -4.05 -5.33 -17.01
N ASP A 268 -4.96 -5.36 -17.98
CA ASP A 268 -5.16 -4.27 -18.94
C ASP A 268 -5.70 -3.00 -18.25
N TYR A 269 -6.66 -3.16 -17.34
CA TYR A 269 -7.20 -2.05 -16.57
C TYR A 269 -6.12 -1.40 -15.69
N CYS A 270 -5.27 -2.22 -15.06
CA CYS A 270 -4.11 -1.77 -14.30
C CYS A 270 -3.11 -1.02 -15.16
N TYR A 271 -2.80 -1.56 -16.35
CA TYR A 271 -1.88 -0.91 -17.27
C TYR A 271 -2.38 0.48 -17.68
N GLN A 272 -3.62 0.56 -18.15
CA GLN A 272 -4.17 1.80 -18.70
C GLN A 272 -4.29 2.90 -17.64
N ASN A 273 -4.74 2.55 -16.43
CA ASN A 273 -5.15 3.52 -15.42
C ASN A 273 -4.11 3.79 -14.33
N LEU A 274 -3.13 2.89 -14.15
CA LEU A 274 -2.10 3.04 -13.11
C LEU A 274 -0.68 2.98 -13.69
N PHE A 275 -0.30 1.88 -14.34
CA PHE A 275 1.10 1.67 -14.73
C PHE A 275 1.56 2.60 -15.86
N LYS A 276 0.75 2.78 -16.90
CA LYS A 276 1.08 3.67 -18.02
C LYS A 276 1.26 5.14 -17.58
N PRO A 277 0.36 5.75 -16.77
CA PRO A 277 0.61 7.08 -16.21
C PRO A 277 1.93 7.19 -15.42
N LEU A 278 2.29 6.12 -14.70
CA LEU A 278 3.52 6.04 -13.90
C LEU A 278 4.76 5.62 -14.72
N ASN A 279 4.60 5.32 -16.02
CA ASN A 279 5.66 4.78 -16.88
C ASN A 279 6.27 3.51 -16.29
N ILE A 280 5.41 2.58 -15.88
CA ILE A 280 5.75 1.20 -15.50
C ILE A 280 5.41 0.33 -16.71
N GLU A 281 6.44 -0.18 -17.39
CA GLU A 281 6.29 -0.89 -18.67
C GLU A 281 6.69 -2.37 -18.57
N LYS A 282 7.32 -2.77 -17.46
CA LYS A 282 7.79 -4.14 -17.22
C LYS A 282 7.17 -4.64 -15.94
N TYR A 283 6.29 -5.62 -16.08
CA TYR A 283 5.63 -6.29 -14.98
C TYR A 283 5.14 -7.65 -15.48
N TYR A 284 4.70 -8.49 -14.55
CA TYR A 284 4.06 -9.75 -14.86
C TYR A 284 2.97 -10.03 -13.83
N TRP A 285 1.83 -10.56 -14.27
CA TRP A 285 0.79 -11.10 -13.40
C TRP A 285 0.70 -12.61 -13.59
N LYS A 286 0.78 -13.37 -12.50
CA LYS A 286 0.33 -14.77 -12.53
C LYS A 286 -1.14 -14.81 -12.91
N ARG A 287 -1.56 -15.90 -13.54
CA ARG A 287 -2.95 -16.14 -13.92
C ARG A 287 -3.46 -17.38 -13.20
N THR A 288 -4.68 -17.28 -12.69
CA THR A 288 -5.43 -18.42 -12.16
C THR A 288 -5.73 -19.43 -13.27
N PRO A 289 -6.15 -20.67 -12.96
CA PRO A 289 -6.49 -21.67 -13.97
C PRO A 289 -7.57 -21.25 -14.98
N LYS A 290 -8.42 -20.27 -14.62
CA LYS A 290 -9.45 -19.70 -15.50
C LYS A 290 -9.04 -18.38 -16.17
N GLY A 291 -7.79 -17.95 -16.03
CA GLY A 291 -7.22 -16.80 -16.73
C GLY A 291 -7.34 -15.45 -16.01
N LEU A 292 -8.07 -15.38 -14.89
CA LEU A 292 -8.14 -14.18 -14.04
C LEU A 292 -6.74 -13.83 -13.50
N ALA A 293 -6.39 -12.55 -13.46
CA ALA A 293 -5.16 -12.10 -12.83
C ALA A 293 -5.15 -12.45 -11.34
N ASP A 294 -4.05 -13.04 -10.87
CA ASP A 294 -3.81 -13.33 -9.46
C ASP A 294 -3.49 -12.04 -8.70
N THR A 295 -4.54 -11.34 -8.27
CA THR A 295 -4.44 -10.09 -7.50
C THR A 295 -4.03 -10.26 -6.05
N GLU A 296 -4.05 -11.49 -5.54
CA GLU A 296 -3.75 -11.73 -4.14
C GLU A 296 -2.23 -11.74 -3.92
N GLY A 297 -1.48 -12.36 -4.83
CA GLY A 297 -0.03 -12.56 -4.69
C GLY A 297 0.77 -12.45 -5.98
N GLY A 298 0.11 -12.39 -7.14
CA GLY A 298 0.71 -12.72 -8.42
C GLY A 298 1.44 -11.61 -9.17
N LEU A 299 1.52 -10.38 -8.64
CA LEU A 299 2.21 -9.29 -9.33
C LEU A 299 3.74 -9.40 -9.19
N TYR A 300 4.45 -9.09 -10.25
CA TYR A 300 5.90 -8.89 -10.23
C TYR A 300 6.26 -7.52 -10.78
N LEU A 301 7.16 -6.82 -10.08
CA LEU A 301 7.62 -5.48 -10.42
C LEU A 301 9.13 -5.35 -10.25
N LEU A 302 9.69 -4.31 -10.86
CA LEU A 302 11.01 -3.80 -10.45
C LEU A 302 10.86 -3.01 -9.14
N PRO A 303 11.84 -3.06 -8.21
CA PRO A 303 11.81 -2.28 -6.97
C PRO A 303 11.61 -0.78 -7.20
N GLU A 304 12.22 -0.22 -8.24
CA GLU A 304 12.11 1.18 -8.62
C GLU A 304 10.70 1.55 -9.09
N ASP A 305 9.98 0.61 -9.72
CA ASP A 305 8.61 0.81 -10.20
C ASP A 305 7.60 0.69 -9.05
N LEU A 306 7.82 -0.23 -8.10
CA LEU A 306 7.07 -0.27 -6.84
C LEU A 306 7.20 1.06 -6.08
N ALA A 307 8.42 1.63 -6.04
CA ALA A 307 8.65 2.92 -5.39
C ALA A 307 7.84 4.07 -6.04
N LYS A 308 7.52 4.00 -7.34
CA LYS A 308 6.67 5.02 -8.00
C LYS A 308 5.24 4.96 -7.48
N ILE A 309 4.73 3.76 -7.24
CA ILE A 309 3.40 3.55 -6.66
C ILE A 309 3.37 4.05 -5.22
N ALA A 310 4.40 3.75 -4.41
CA ALA A 310 4.51 4.28 -3.06
C ALA A 310 4.56 5.82 -3.07
N TYR A 311 5.30 6.42 -4.01
CA TYR A 311 5.38 7.87 -4.18
C TYR A 311 4.03 8.49 -4.60
N LEU A 312 3.29 7.84 -5.50
CA LEU A 312 1.92 8.24 -5.85
C LEU A 312 1.02 8.31 -4.61
N VAL A 313 1.06 7.26 -3.76
CA VAL A 313 0.25 7.21 -2.53
C VAL A 313 0.68 8.28 -1.53
N LEU A 314 1.98 8.52 -1.36
CA LEU A 314 2.52 9.59 -0.51
C LEU A 314 2.11 11.00 -0.99
N HIS A 315 1.85 11.15 -2.29
CA HIS A 315 1.41 12.40 -2.92
C HIS A 315 -0.10 12.43 -3.17
N ASP A 316 -0.89 11.84 -2.26
CA ASP A 316 -2.36 11.87 -2.29
C ASP A 316 -2.96 11.39 -3.64
N GLY A 317 -2.27 10.48 -4.33
CA GLY A 317 -2.71 9.94 -5.63
C GLY A 317 -2.42 10.85 -6.82
N ILE A 318 -1.58 11.88 -6.66
CA ILE A 318 -1.18 12.81 -7.71
C ILE A 318 0.13 12.37 -8.37
N TRP A 319 0.15 12.36 -9.70
CA TRP A 319 1.33 12.12 -10.50
C TRP A 319 1.43 13.13 -11.64
N LYS A 320 2.54 13.88 -11.71
CA LYS A 320 2.75 14.93 -12.73
C LYS A 320 1.56 15.89 -12.86
N ASN A 321 1.05 16.41 -11.73
CA ASN A 321 -0.14 17.27 -11.65
C ASN A 321 -1.47 16.63 -12.11
N ASN A 322 -1.50 15.32 -12.38
CA ASN A 322 -2.72 14.59 -12.68
C ASN A 322 -3.14 13.76 -11.47
N GLN A 323 -4.40 13.84 -11.08
CA GLN A 323 -4.98 12.94 -10.09
C GLN A 323 -5.20 11.57 -10.75
N ILE A 324 -4.42 10.56 -10.36
CA ILE A 324 -4.55 9.19 -10.86
C ILE A 324 -5.53 8.39 -10.00
N VAL A 325 -5.43 8.55 -8.68
CA VAL A 325 -6.33 7.94 -7.70
C VAL A 325 -6.84 9.06 -6.81
N SER A 326 -8.13 9.23 -6.57
CA SER A 326 -8.63 10.38 -5.81
C SER A 326 -8.03 10.47 -4.42
N LYS A 327 -7.75 11.70 -3.97
CA LYS A 327 -7.32 11.98 -2.61
C LYS A 327 -8.27 11.39 -1.56
N THR A 328 -9.58 11.39 -1.86
CA THR A 328 -10.60 10.78 -1.00
C THR A 328 -10.36 9.28 -0.85
N TRP A 329 -10.10 8.56 -1.95
CA TRP A 329 -9.81 7.13 -1.88
C TRP A 329 -8.51 6.82 -1.17
N ILE A 330 -7.43 7.56 -1.45
CA ILE A 330 -6.14 7.40 -0.77
C ILE A 330 -6.32 7.55 0.75
N ASN A 331 -6.96 8.64 1.18
CA ASN A 331 -7.23 8.90 2.59
C ASN A 331 -8.05 7.80 3.26
N LYS A 332 -9.11 7.30 2.60
CA LYS A 332 -9.92 6.19 3.12
C LYS A 332 -9.11 4.89 3.18
N SER A 333 -8.25 4.64 2.19
CA SER A 333 -7.51 3.39 2.07
C SER A 333 -6.46 3.21 3.16
N VAL A 334 -5.90 4.31 3.65
CA VAL A 334 -4.84 4.31 4.67
C VAL A 334 -5.37 4.68 6.07
N GLN A 335 -6.69 4.78 6.22
CA GLN A 335 -7.35 4.92 7.53
C GLN A 335 -7.35 3.61 8.31
N ARG A 336 -7.36 3.73 9.64
CA ARG A 336 -7.39 2.61 10.59
C ARG A 336 -8.81 2.05 10.69
N HIS A 337 -9.18 1.16 9.78
CA HIS A 337 -10.50 0.53 9.82
C HIS A 337 -10.54 -0.62 10.83
N VAL A 338 -9.44 -1.36 11.00
CA VAL A 338 -9.41 -2.58 11.80
C VAL A 338 -8.14 -2.69 12.64
N ASN A 339 -8.28 -3.18 13.87
CA ASN A 339 -7.15 -3.61 14.71
C ASN A 339 -6.81 -5.06 14.39
N THR A 340 -5.56 -5.34 14.01
CA THR A 340 -5.14 -6.72 13.74
C THR A 340 -4.55 -7.33 15.01
N TYR A 341 -4.85 -8.61 15.25
CA TYR A 341 -4.28 -9.37 16.35
C TYR A 341 -3.05 -10.15 15.87
N TYR A 342 -1.94 -9.44 15.62
CA TYR A 342 -0.64 -10.08 15.42
C TYR A 342 0.08 -10.22 16.77
N PRO A 343 0.73 -11.35 17.08
CA PRO A 343 1.46 -11.56 18.34
C PRO A 343 2.76 -10.72 18.47
N SER A 344 2.84 -9.56 17.82
CA SER A 344 3.90 -8.57 18.01
C SER A 344 3.52 -7.55 19.08
N THR A 345 4.53 -7.03 19.79
CA THR A 345 4.39 -6.00 20.84
C THR A 345 3.78 -4.67 20.36
N ARG A 346 3.55 -4.53 19.04
CA ARG A 346 2.80 -3.43 18.43
C ARG A 346 1.59 -4.00 17.70
N SER A 347 0.44 -3.46 18.07
CA SER A 347 -0.86 -3.84 17.55
C SER A 347 -1.00 -3.20 16.15
N TYR A 348 -0.66 -3.93 15.09
CA TYR A 348 -0.81 -3.42 13.72
C TYR A 348 -2.27 -3.09 13.41
N ARG A 349 -2.46 -2.23 12.42
CA ARG A 349 -3.77 -1.75 11.97
C ARG A 349 -3.90 -2.03 10.49
N TYR A 350 -5.14 -2.16 10.02
CA TYR A 350 -5.44 -2.48 8.64
C TYR A 350 -6.41 -1.47 8.03
N GLY A 351 -6.09 -1.04 6.81
CA GLY A 351 -6.90 -0.17 5.97
C GLY A 351 -7.61 -0.94 4.87
N TYR A 352 -7.75 -0.33 3.69
CA TYR A 352 -8.23 -1.02 2.48
C TYR A 352 -7.06 -1.72 1.78
N LYS A 353 -6.74 -2.94 2.22
CA LYS A 353 -5.58 -3.72 1.77
C LYS A 353 -4.21 -3.05 2.03
N TRP A 354 -4.15 -2.18 3.03
CA TRP A 354 -2.91 -1.53 3.49
C TRP A 354 -2.66 -1.84 4.96
N TRP A 355 -1.41 -2.16 5.29
CA TRP A 355 -0.95 -2.22 6.67
C TRP A 355 -0.60 -0.83 7.17
N ILE A 356 -0.97 -0.56 8.42
CA ILE A 356 -0.72 0.71 9.10
C ILE A 356 0.07 0.37 10.35
N LEU A 357 1.36 0.73 10.32
CA LEU A 357 2.36 0.29 11.28
C LEU A 357 2.74 1.47 12.20
N PRO A 358 2.26 1.51 13.45
CA PRO A 358 2.61 2.59 14.37
C PRO A 358 4.11 2.56 14.69
N TYR A 359 4.75 3.72 14.65
CA TYR A 359 6.15 3.90 15.02
C TYR A 359 6.31 5.11 15.94
N ALA A 360 7.23 5.01 16.91
CA ALA A 360 7.42 5.98 18.00
C ALA A 360 6.22 6.15 18.96
N ASN A 361 5.02 6.48 18.45
CA ASN A 361 3.77 6.62 19.22
C ASN A 361 2.56 6.19 18.36
N GLU A 362 1.33 6.31 18.89
CA GLU A 362 0.11 5.93 18.16
C GLU A 362 -0.31 6.92 17.07
N GLU A 363 0.28 8.12 17.02
CA GLU A 363 -0.07 9.16 16.03
C GLU A 363 0.75 9.04 14.76
N ASN A 364 2.00 8.58 14.88
CA ASN A 364 2.91 8.36 13.77
C ASN A 364 2.81 6.92 13.26
N PHE A 365 2.60 6.75 11.96
CA PHE A 365 2.47 5.43 11.36
C PHE A 365 3.09 5.38 9.97
N ALA A 366 3.66 4.24 9.62
CA ALA A 366 4.04 3.91 8.27
C ALA A 366 2.86 3.22 7.58
N ILE A 367 2.69 3.50 6.30
CA ILE A 367 1.74 2.80 5.43
C ILE A 367 2.56 1.78 4.63
N ALA A 368 2.16 0.52 4.65
CA ALA A 368 2.91 -0.55 4.02
C ALA A 368 1.99 -1.51 3.26
N GLY A 369 2.45 -1.96 2.10
CA GLY A 369 2.12 -3.30 1.61
C GLY A 369 3.13 -4.26 2.24
N LEU A 370 2.66 -5.38 2.79
CA LEU A 370 3.54 -6.45 3.28
C LEU A 370 3.27 -7.68 2.43
N GLY A 371 4.33 -8.33 1.96
CA GLY A 371 4.32 -9.44 1.01
C GLY A 371 5.38 -10.45 1.33
#